data_AF-A0A501X4S7-F1
#
_entry.id   AF-A0A501X4S7-F1
#
_cell.length_a   1.000
_cell.length_b   1.000
_cell.length_c   1.000
_cell.angle_alpha   90.00
_cell.angle_beta   90.00
_cell.angle_gamma   90.00
#
_symmetry.space_group_name_H-M   'P 1'
#
loop_
_entity.id
_entity.type
_entity.pdbx_description
1 polymer ?
#
loop_
_entity_poly.entity_id
_entity_poly.type
_entity_poly.pdbx_seq_one_letter_code
_entity_poly.pdbx_strand_id
1 'polypeptide(L)'
;MPKWILWALLEVSTVMVFISAFLFWRGAKLRRRQDDSSDSELSAEATTEPTGEEAEERNMKQFAAFLDKQVTFAAEKLKSLRPVDDLTLITRFKIWGTLLKAERAIILNEASSRPRPILNRFMASILNAVASSSGNQQNKENLTLSIREVDDEFKQAGELLLSKEELINNQKLLHKDITDSIDRASKRLNRLKIKEQELARLSAELDKLRRQNEKLQAYHNEPISIAPKPSAISKNEDRLRHDSHKHLQSLQHLSDRQQTVIEQLQAQLAQQKENGSQQDKDNRTVALQRMERLVNESKSLIGQLNNELDTTNLSIESLKEDISKRDQELQALEQKLQQENATAVGQFTKVNSSKKDTLNDFMTDISDAKANDAVDNAIYEEQEKEVKVLERLLQESETCVQLLVQELEIAEKENQELLQQLDRKAARMKLENSVNKTLGSTNDTIELNRLRQRNRQLVEATTNLKNQLVNAATHNQEKELRTEYNRKSLELDRLQLAYSDLERKYLGTLN
;
A
#
# COMPACT_ATOMS: atom_id res chain seq x y z
N MET A 1 45.58 51.76 12.04
CA MET A 1 45.27 50.33 12.30
C MET A 1 46.48 49.70 12.99
N PRO A 2 46.35 49.23 14.24
CA PRO A 2 47.50 48.77 15.02
C PRO A 2 48.12 47.51 14.41
N LYS A 3 49.45 47.51 14.24
CA LYS A 3 50.26 46.42 13.65
C LYS A 3 50.03 45.05 14.31
N TRP A 4 49.51 45.05 15.53
CA TRP A 4 49.11 43.87 16.29
C TRP A 4 47.95 43.08 15.66
N ILE A 5 46.99 43.76 15.02
CA ILE A 5 45.88 43.06 14.36
C ILE A 5 46.38 42.28 13.15
N LEU A 6 47.37 42.83 12.43
CA LEU A 6 47.94 42.19 11.25
C LEU A 6 48.77 40.95 11.63
N TRP A 7 49.45 40.99 12.78
CA TRP A 7 50.14 39.82 13.36
C TRP A 7 49.17 38.74 13.86
N ALA A 8 48.11 39.13 14.57
CA ALA A 8 47.09 38.18 15.03
C ALA A 8 46.35 37.52 13.85
N LEU A 9 46.07 38.28 12.78
CA LEU A 9 45.45 37.73 11.57
C LEU A 9 46.38 36.77 10.83
N LEU A 10 47.69 37.04 10.85
CA LEU A 10 48.71 36.16 10.27
C LEU A 10 48.83 34.86 11.06
N GLU A 11 48.88 34.93 12.39
CA GLU A 11 48.91 33.73 13.25
C GLU A 11 47.65 32.87 13.07
N VAL A 12 46.47 33.47 13.07
CA VAL A 12 45.21 32.72 12.87
C VAL A 12 45.15 32.11 11.46
N SER A 13 45.61 32.82 10.44
CA SER A 13 45.72 32.30 9.07
C SER A 13 46.64 31.08 9.00
N THR A 14 47.82 31.16 9.62
CA THR A 14 48.77 30.03 9.63
C THR A 14 48.20 28.81 10.37
N VAL A 15 47.53 29.01 11.51
CA VAL A 15 46.86 27.91 12.25
C VAL A 15 45.74 27.28 11.43
N MET A 16 44.94 28.07 10.70
CA MET A 16 43.93 27.54 9.79
C MET A 16 44.53 26.73 8.62
N VAL A 17 45.67 27.15 8.09
CA VAL A 17 46.39 26.38 7.06
C VAL A 17 46.89 25.04 7.62
N PHE A 18 47.41 25.02 8.85
CA PHE A 18 47.80 23.75 9.49
C PHE A 18 46.62 22.83 9.79
N ILE A 19 45.48 23.38 10.24
CA ILE A 19 44.26 22.60 10.49
C ILE A 19 43.70 22.03 9.17
N SER A 20 43.65 22.84 8.12
CA SER A 20 43.20 22.38 6.79
C SER A 20 44.15 21.35 6.18
N ALA A 21 45.46 21.50 6.33
CA ALA A 21 46.44 20.49 5.92
C ALA A 21 46.29 19.18 6.72
N PHE A 22 46.00 19.28 8.03
CA PHE A 22 45.74 18.11 8.87
C PHE A 22 44.44 17.39 8.47
N LEU A 23 43.37 18.13 8.19
CA LEU A 23 42.11 17.57 7.71
C LEU A 23 42.26 16.96 6.31
N PHE A 24 43.03 17.59 5.42
CA PHE A 24 43.34 17.06 4.10
C PHE A 24 44.20 15.79 4.19
N TRP A 25 45.21 15.76 5.06
CA TRP A 25 46.01 14.56 5.31
C TRP A 25 45.17 13.42 5.89
N ARG A 26 44.25 13.72 6.81
CA ARG A 26 43.32 12.73 7.36
C ARG A 26 42.34 12.22 6.29
N GLY A 27 41.81 13.12 5.46
CA GLY A 27 40.97 12.79 4.31
C GLY A 27 41.69 11.93 3.28
N ALA A 28 42.95 12.24 2.96
CA ALA A 28 43.78 11.44 2.06
C ALA A 28 44.10 10.04 2.65
N LYS A 29 44.28 9.94 3.97
CA LYS A 29 44.49 8.66 4.66
C LYS A 29 43.22 7.78 4.68
N LEU A 30 42.05 8.40 4.78
CA LEU A 30 40.75 7.73 4.64
C LEU A 30 40.49 7.30 3.20
N ARG A 31 40.85 8.13 2.21
CA ARG A 31 40.68 7.82 0.79
C ARG A 31 41.63 6.70 0.31
N ARG A 32 42.87 6.66 0.80
CA ARG A 32 43.79 5.52 0.56
C ARG A 32 43.28 4.20 1.16
N ARG A 33 42.55 4.24 2.28
CA ARG A 33 41.89 3.05 2.83
C ARG A 33 40.66 2.61 2.02
N GLN A 34 40.11 3.48 1.19
CA GLN A 34 39.01 3.16 0.30
C GLN A 34 39.51 2.68 -1.07
N ASP A 35 40.63 3.22 -1.56
CA ASP A 35 41.29 2.75 -2.78
C ASP A 35 42.01 1.38 -2.57
N ASP A 36 42.51 1.08 -1.36
CA ASP A 36 43.00 -0.28 -1.02
C ASP A 36 41.86 -1.33 -0.92
N SER A 37 40.59 -0.91 -0.94
CA SER A 37 39.43 -1.81 -0.97
C SER A 37 38.82 -2.01 -2.36
N SER A 38 39.33 -1.31 -3.39
CA SER A 38 38.79 -1.35 -4.75
C SER A 38 39.72 -2.00 -5.80
N ASP A 39 40.94 -2.40 -5.44
CA ASP A 39 41.90 -3.06 -6.35
C ASP A 39 42.18 -4.54 -6.02
N SER A 40 41.29 -5.21 -5.27
CA SER A 40 41.38 -6.66 -5.01
C SER A 40 40.13 -7.42 -5.45
N GLU A 41 39.67 -7.18 -6.68
CA GLU A 41 38.76 -8.08 -7.41
C GLU A 41 39.40 -8.50 -8.73
N LEU A 42 40.30 -9.49 -8.67
CA LEU A 42 40.62 -10.39 -9.79
C LEU A 42 41.37 -11.62 -9.24
N SER A 43 40.66 -12.42 -8.46
CA SER A 43 40.85 -13.87 -8.43
C SER A 43 39.54 -14.49 -8.04
N ALA A 44 38.98 -15.22 -9.01
CA ALA A 44 37.78 -16.00 -8.87
C ALA A 44 38.00 -17.07 -7.80
N GLU A 45 37.38 -16.88 -6.64
CA GLU A 45 37.02 -17.98 -5.76
C GLU A 45 35.57 -17.74 -5.35
N ALA A 46 34.72 -18.71 -5.66
CA ALA A 46 33.29 -18.62 -5.53
C ALA A 46 32.90 -18.33 -4.08
N THR A 47 32.48 -17.10 -3.79
CA THR A 47 31.75 -16.79 -2.56
C THR A 47 30.30 -17.23 -2.76
N THR A 48 30.06 -18.53 -2.64
CA THR A 48 28.83 -19.00 -2.01
C THR A 48 28.74 -18.30 -0.66
N GLU A 49 27.62 -17.62 -0.40
CA GLU A 49 27.31 -17.13 0.94
C GLU A 49 27.58 -18.24 1.95
N PRO A 50 28.36 -18.00 3.02
CA PRO A 50 28.58 -19.04 4.01
C PRO A 50 27.24 -19.30 4.68
N THR A 51 26.73 -20.52 4.49
CA THR A 51 25.71 -21.11 5.34
C THR A 51 26.11 -20.87 6.80
N GLY A 52 25.13 -20.51 7.65
CA GLY A 52 25.36 -19.97 9.01
C GLY A 52 26.32 -20.74 9.91
N GLU A 53 26.55 -22.04 9.65
CA GLU A 53 27.47 -22.91 10.38
C GLU A 53 28.95 -22.49 10.25
N GLU A 54 29.41 -22.03 9.07
CA GLU A 54 30.83 -21.64 8.88
C GLU A 54 31.17 -20.29 9.53
N ALA A 55 30.19 -19.39 9.63
CA ALA A 55 30.34 -18.12 10.32
C ALA A 55 30.39 -18.33 11.84
N GLU A 56 29.59 -19.25 12.38
CA GLU A 56 29.63 -19.64 13.79
C GLU A 56 30.96 -20.29 14.18
N GLU A 57 31.49 -21.19 13.35
CA GLU A 57 32.77 -21.86 13.63
C GLU A 57 33.95 -20.87 13.64
N ARG A 58 33.95 -19.88 12.74
CA ARG A 58 34.94 -18.79 12.72
C ARG A 58 34.84 -17.91 13.97
N ASN A 59 33.63 -17.59 14.42
CA ASN A 59 33.40 -16.80 15.62
C ASN A 59 33.83 -17.56 16.89
N MET A 60 33.56 -18.86 16.98
CA MET A 60 33.99 -19.71 18.10
C MET A 60 35.51 -19.83 18.16
N LYS A 61 36.21 -19.93 17.01
CA LYS A 61 37.68 -19.93 16.95
C LYS A 61 38.28 -18.59 17.40
N GLN A 62 37.67 -17.47 17.01
CA GLN A 62 38.10 -16.14 17.48
C GLN A 62 37.90 -15.98 19.00
N PHE A 63 36.79 -16.47 19.53
CA PHE A 63 36.52 -16.46 20.97
C PHE A 63 37.48 -17.37 21.75
N ALA A 64 37.80 -18.56 21.24
CA ALA A 64 38.82 -19.44 21.83
C ALA A 64 40.21 -18.78 21.87
N ALA A 65 40.59 -18.04 20.82
CA ALA A 65 41.84 -17.28 20.79
C ALA A 65 41.86 -16.12 21.80
N PHE A 66 40.70 -15.53 22.12
CA PHE A 66 40.56 -14.55 23.18
C PHE A 66 40.70 -15.17 24.57
N LEU A 67 40.09 -16.34 24.80
CA LEU A 67 40.27 -17.10 26.04
C LEU A 67 41.73 -17.48 26.26
N ASP A 68 42.48 -17.84 25.21
CA ASP A 68 43.92 -18.12 25.30
C ASP A 68 44.74 -16.91 25.77
N LYS A 69 44.36 -15.69 25.35
CA LYS A 69 44.96 -14.44 25.87
C LYS A 69 44.66 -14.22 27.35
N GLN A 70 43.46 -14.58 27.81
CA GLN A 70 43.10 -14.45 29.22
C GLN A 70 43.76 -15.53 30.10
N VAL A 71 43.89 -16.76 29.60
CA VAL A 71 44.59 -17.86 30.30
C VAL A 71 46.08 -17.53 30.47
N THR A 72 46.70 -16.97 29.43
CA THR A 72 48.11 -16.53 29.51
C THR A 72 48.29 -15.35 30.46
N PHE A 73 47.37 -14.38 30.46
CA PHE A 73 47.34 -13.30 31.44
C PHE A 73 47.16 -13.81 32.89
N ALA A 74 46.25 -14.77 33.11
CA ALA A 74 46.07 -15.42 34.41
C ALA A 74 47.35 -16.10 34.91
N ALA A 75 48.04 -16.82 34.01
CA ALA A 75 49.27 -17.52 34.32
C ALA A 75 50.44 -16.55 34.60
N GLU A 76 50.50 -15.42 33.90
CA GLU A 76 51.50 -14.38 34.12
C GLU A 76 51.26 -13.64 35.45
N LYS A 77 50.01 -13.29 35.75
CA LYS A 77 49.62 -12.74 37.06
C LYS A 77 49.95 -13.72 38.19
N LEU A 78 49.67 -15.00 38.04
CA LEU A 78 50.00 -16.02 39.04
C LEU A 78 51.52 -16.18 39.23
N LYS A 79 52.32 -16.06 38.17
CA LYS A 79 53.79 -16.00 38.28
C LYS A 79 54.26 -14.76 39.05
N SER A 80 53.64 -13.60 38.79
CA SER A 80 53.96 -12.34 39.49
C SER A 80 53.52 -12.30 40.95
N LEU A 81 52.52 -13.12 41.31
CA LEU A 81 51.95 -13.25 42.66
C LEU A 81 52.59 -14.37 43.50
N ARG A 82 53.54 -15.13 42.92
CA ARG A 82 54.33 -16.15 43.64
C ARG A 82 55.13 -15.62 44.85
N PRO A 83 55.63 -14.37 44.91
CA PRO A 83 56.34 -13.86 46.08
C PRO A 83 55.43 -13.25 47.16
N VAL A 84 54.10 -13.26 46.97
CA VAL A 84 53.13 -12.65 47.92
C VAL A 84 52.39 -13.79 48.64
N ASP A 85 52.47 -13.83 49.98
CA ASP A 85 51.84 -14.86 50.84
C ASP A 85 50.30 -14.72 50.96
N ASP A 86 49.63 -14.16 49.95
CA ASP A 86 48.18 -14.09 49.93
C ASP A 86 47.59 -15.33 49.23
N LEU A 87 47.43 -16.38 50.04
CA LEU A 87 46.91 -17.68 49.61
C LEU A 87 45.52 -17.54 48.96
N THR A 88 44.70 -16.57 49.39
CA THR A 88 43.33 -16.37 48.88
C THR A 88 43.32 -15.78 47.47
N LEU A 89 44.24 -14.87 47.20
CA LEU A 89 44.37 -14.24 45.89
C LEU A 89 45.02 -15.21 44.89
N ILE A 90 45.97 -16.02 45.35
CA ILE A 90 46.56 -17.11 44.56
C ILE A 90 45.53 -18.18 44.21
N THR A 91 44.65 -18.59 45.14
CA THR A 91 43.59 -19.58 44.85
C THR A 91 42.55 -19.03 43.89
N ARG A 92 42.15 -17.76 44.00
CA ARG A 92 41.24 -17.10 43.04
C ARG A 92 41.78 -17.10 41.61
N PHE A 93 43.04 -16.72 41.41
CA PHE A 93 43.65 -16.75 40.07
C PHE A 93 43.88 -18.18 39.55
N LYS A 94 44.13 -19.16 40.43
CA LYS A 94 44.18 -20.58 40.06
C LYS A 94 42.81 -21.08 39.58
N ILE A 95 41.74 -20.79 40.34
CA ILE A 95 40.36 -21.18 40.00
C ILE A 95 39.93 -20.54 38.68
N TRP A 96 40.17 -19.23 38.53
CA TRP A 96 39.87 -18.51 37.30
C TRP A 96 40.63 -19.07 36.09
N GLY A 97 41.93 -19.33 36.24
CA GLY A 97 42.73 -19.96 35.18
C GLY A 97 42.31 -21.38 34.83
N THR A 98 41.81 -22.17 35.80
CA THR A 98 41.26 -23.51 35.53
C THR A 98 39.89 -23.46 34.87
N LEU A 99 39.06 -22.46 35.20
CA LEU A 99 37.74 -22.24 34.61
C LEU A 99 37.88 -21.84 33.13
N LEU A 100 38.75 -20.88 32.82
CA LEU A 100 39.02 -20.45 31.44
C LEU A 100 39.58 -21.58 30.56
N LYS A 101 40.37 -22.50 31.15
CA LYS A 101 40.85 -23.70 30.47
C LYS A 101 39.73 -24.72 30.22
N ALA A 102 38.77 -24.83 31.13
CA ALA A 102 37.61 -25.69 30.96
C ALA A 102 36.68 -25.14 29.86
N GLU A 103 36.43 -23.83 29.86
CA GLU A 103 35.63 -23.13 28.86
C GLU A 103 36.25 -23.28 27.46
N ARG A 104 37.57 -23.04 27.34
CA ARG A 104 38.32 -23.31 26.10
C ARG A 104 38.18 -24.75 25.63
N ALA A 105 38.28 -25.72 26.53
CA ALA A 105 38.17 -27.14 26.20
C ALA A 105 36.75 -27.55 25.78
N ILE A 106 35.72 -26.84 26.25
CA ILE A 106 34.33 -27.03 25.84
C ILE A 106 34.07 -26.43 24.46
N ILE A 107 34.71 -25.31 24.13
CA ILE A 107 34.54 -24.61 22.84
C ILE A 107 35.34 -25.27 21.70
N LEU A 108 36.54 -25.79 21.99
CA LEU A 108 37.43 -26.36 20.96
C LEU A 108 37.19 -27.85 20.65
N ASN A 109 36.56 -28.61 21.55
CA ASN A 109 36.12 -29.97 21.24
C ASN A 109 34.64 -29.89 20.83
N GLU A 110 34.29 -30.47 19.68
CA GLU A 110 32.92 -30.65 19.15
C GLU A 110 32.03 -31.54 20.04
N ALA A 111 32.12 -31.41 21.36
CA ALA A 111 31.28 -32.05 22.36
C ALA A 111 30.22 -31.07 22.88
N SER A 112 29.69 -30.19 22.02
CA SER A 112 28.50 -29.36 22.30
C SER A 112 27.31 -30.22 22.77
N SER A 113 27.30 -31.52 22.44
CA SER A 113 26.28 -32.46 22.89
C SER A 113 26.49 -33.09 24.28
N ARG A 114 27.70 -33.10 24.85
CA ARG A 114 27.98 -33.70 26.19
C ARG A 114 29.13 -32.99 26.95
N PRO A 115 28.88 -31.82 27.58
CA PRO A 115 29.87 -31.08 28.37
C PRO A 115 30.18 -31.68 29.76
N ARG A 116 29.32 -32.59 30.26
CA ARG A 116 29.39 -33.15 31.63
C ARG A 116 30.72 -33.84 32.02
N PRO A 117 31.39 -34.66 31.20
CA PRO A 117 32.62 -35.34 31.62
C PRO A 117 33.83 -34.40 31.70
N ILE A 118 33.90 -33.38 30.85
CA ILE A 118 34.95 -32.35 30.88
C ILE A 118 34.77 -31.46 32.11
N LEU A 119 33.52 -31.01 32.33
CA LEU A 119 33.17 -30.24 33.52
C LEU A 119 33.47 -31.01 34.80
N ASN A 120 33.11 -32.29 34.90
CA ASN A 120 33.39 -33.11 36.09
C ASN A 120 34.88 -33.24 36.40
N ARG A 121 35.74 -33.35 35.37
CA ARG A 121 37.19 -33.40 35.55
C ARG A 121 37.76 -32.08 36.09
N PHE A 122 37.28 -30.94 35.58
CA PHE A 122 37.72 -29.62 36.04
C PHE A 122 37.08 -29.21 37.37
N MET A 123 35.82 -29.57 37.61
CA MET A 123 35.10 -29.37 38.87
C MET A 123 35.72 -30.18 40.01
N ALA A 124 36.18 -31.41 39.78
CA ALA A 124 36.92 -32.15 40.79
C ALA A 124 38.22 -31.43 41.19
N SER A 125 38.92 -30.81 40.24
CA SER A 125 40.13 -30.01 40.51
C SER A 125 39.82 -28.70 41.23
N ILE A 126 38.71 -28.04 40.91
CA ILE A 126 38.25 -26.80 41.56
C ILE A 126 37.78 -27.12 42.99
N LEU A 127 36.96 -28.17 43.17
CA LEU A 127 36.49 -28.63 44.47
C LEU A 127 37.65 -29.06 45.37
N ASN A 128 38.67 -29.74 44.83
CA ASN A 128 39.83 -30.13 45.64
C ASN A 128 40.70 -28.92 46.03
N ALA A 129 40.85 -27.92 45.14
CA ALA A 129 41.57 -26.68 45.43
C ALA A 129 40.82 -25.77 46.43
N VAL A 130 39.49 -25.77 46.40
CA VAL A 130 38.63 -25.05 47.35
C VAL A 130 38.54 -25.79 48.68
N ALA A 131 38.44 -27.13 48.66
CA ALA A 131 38.41 -27.95 49.87
C ALA A 131 39.73 -27.91 50.64
N SER A 132 40.88 -27.91 49.94
CA SER A 132 42.19 -27.77 50.59
C SER A 132 42.47 -26.38 51.15
N SER A 133 41.73 -25.33 50.73
CA SER A 133 41.76 -24.01 51.38
C SER A 133 40.67 -23.81 52.45
N SER A 134 39.77 -24.79 52.65
CA SER A 134 38.55 -24.65 53.46
C SER A 134 38.40 -25.80 54.47
N GLY A 135 39.39 -25.96 55.35
CA GLY A 135 39.37 -26.97 56.42
C GLY A 135 38.30 -26.82 57.52
N ASN A 136 37.23 -26.04 57.34
CA ASN A 136 36.21 -25.80 58.38
C ASN A 136 34.81 -26.22 57.92
N GLN A 137 34.19 -27.17 58.61
CA GLN A 137 32.83 -27.70 58.33
C GLN A 137 31.72 -26.64 58.36
N GLN A 138 31.90 -25.51 59.04
CA GLN A 138 30.97 -24.37 58.99
C GLN A 138 30.88 -23.69 57.61
N ASN A 139 31.93 -23.80 56.78
CA ASN A 139 31.86 -23.30 55.40
C ASN A 139 31.02 -24.19 54.49
N LYS A 140 30.80 -25.47 54.83
CA LYS A 140 30.07 -26.40 53.93
C LYS A 140 28.58 -26.06 53.86
N GLU A 141 27.98 -25.70 54.99
CA GLU A 141 26.58 -25.25 55.05
C GLU A 141 26.40 -23.88 54.38
N ASN A 142 27.29 -22.92 54.64
CA ASN A 142 27.30 -21.63 53.94
C ASN A 142 27.52 -21.78 52.43
N LEU A 143 28.37 -22.73 52.01
CA LEU A 143 28.57 -23.04 50.59
C LEU A 143 27.31 -23.69 50.00
N THR A 144 26.62 -24.57 50.73
CA THR A 144 25.37 -25.17 50.24
C THR A 144 24.22 -24.17 50.15
N LEU A 145 24.15 -23.21 51.08
CA LEU A 145 23.23 -22.08 51.04
C LEU A 145 23.55 -21.16 49.86
N SER A 146 24.81 -20.77 49.70
CA SER A 146 25.24 -19.95 48.56
C SER A 146 25.05 -20.67 47.22
N ILE A 147 25.28 -21.98 47.14
CA ILE A 147 24.98 -22.78 45.93
C ILE A 147 23.47 -22.80 45.66
N ARG A 148 22.63 -22.85 46.69
CA ARG A 148 21.18 -22.81 46.54
C ARG A 148 20.68 -21.43 46.10
N GLU A 149 21.21 -20.36 46.69
CA GLU A 149 20.96 -18.98 46.26
C GLU A 149 21.37 -18.79 44.80
N VAL A 150 22.57 -19.25 44.42
CA VAL A 150 23.03 -19.21 43.03
C VAL A 150 22.15 -20.07 42.10
N ASP A 151 21.64 -21.23 42.54
CA ASP A 151 20.71 -22.06 41.75
C ASP A 151 19.35 -21.37 41.55
N ASP A 152 18.86 -20.68 42.57
CA ASP A 152 17.60 -19.93 42.49
C ASP A 152 17.77 -18.65 41.65
N GLU A 153 18.92 -17.96 41.75
CA GLU A 153 19.30 -16.89 40.83
C GLU A 153 19.43 -17.39 39.39
N PHE A 154 19.98 -18.60 39.18
CA PHE A 154 20.06 -19.22 37.84
C PHE A 154 18.68 -19.54 37.26
N LYS A 155 17.73 -20.00 38.09
CA LYS A 155 16.34 -20.22 37.65
C LYS A 155 15.67 -18.91 37.28
N GLN A 156 15.81 -17.87 38.10
CA GLN A 156 15.29 -16.54 37.82
C GLN A 156 15.91 -15.95 36.54
N ALA A 157 17.22 -16.09 36.37
CA ALA A 157 17.91 -15.68 35.15
C ALA A 157 17.45 -16.50 33.93
N GLY A 158 17.17 -17.79 34.11
CA GLY A 158 16.61 -18.66 33.08
C GLY A 158 15.20 -18.27 32.64
N GLU A 159 14.31 -17.98 33.59
CA GLU A 159 12.96 -17.46 33.33
C GLU A 159 13.02 -16.07 32.65
N LEU A 160 13.95 -15.22 33.10
CA LEU A 160 14.20 -13.91 32.47
C LEU A 160 14.76 -14.05 31.06
N LEU A 161 15.60 -15.06 30.79
CA LEU A 161 16.08 -15.36 29.44
C LEU A 161 14.96 -15.89 28.56
N LEU A 162 14.09 -16.77 29.08
CA LEU A 162 12.95 -17.31 28.34
C LEU A 162 11.97 -16.20 27.94
N SER A 163 11.63 -15.31 28.89
CA SER A 163 10.78 -14.14 28.62
C SER A 163 11.43 -13.15 27.65
N LYS A 164 12.76 -12.97 27.70
CA LYS A 164 13.49 -12.20 26.69
C LYS A 164 13.47 -12.87 25.32
N GLU A 165 13.57 -14.19 25.24
CA GLU A 165 13.46 -14.94 23.99
C GLU A 165 12.07 -14.78 23.37
N GLU A 166 11.01 -14.87 24.16
CA GLU A 166 9.64 -14.59 23.72
C GLU A 166 9.49 -13.15 23.21
N LEU A 167 10.07 -12.17 23.93
CA LEU A 167 10.08 -10.77 23.50
C LEU A 167 10.83 -10.58 22.17
N ILE A 168 11.98 -11.24 21.99
CA ILE A 168 12.76 -11.20 20.75
C ILE A 168 11.96 -11.81 19.60
N ASN A 169 11.26 -12.92 19.85
CA ASN A 169 10.40 -13.54 18.84
C ASN A 169 9.24 -12.64 18.45
N ASN A 170 8.60 -11.96 19.41
CA ASN A 170 7.58 -10.96 19.14
C ASN A 170 8.14 -9.76 18.36
N GLN A 171 9.34 -9.28 18.70
CA GLN A 171 10.01 -8.23 17.93
C GLN A 171 10.31 -8.67 16.50
N LYS A 172 10.78 -9.90 16.27
CA LYS A 172 11.00 -10.44 14.92
C LYS A 172 9.71 -10.48 14.11
N LEU A 173 8.61 -10.89 14.73
CA LEU A 173 7.30 -10.97 14.09
C LEU A 173 6.78 -9.56 13.73
N LEU A 174 6.91 -8.61 14.66
CA LEU A 174 6.61 -7.20 14.41
C LEU A 174 7.48 -6.61 13.30
N HIS A 175 8.79 -6.89 13.28
CA HIS A 175 9.68 -6.45 12.22
C HIS A 175 9.28 -7.01 10.86
N LYS A 176 8.86 -8.28 10.80
CA LYS A 176 8.35 -8.89 9.58
C LYS A 176 7.07 -8.19 9.11
N ASP A 177 6.11 -7.95 10.01
CA ASP A 177 4.87 -7.25 9.68
C ASP A 177 5.10 -5.81 9.22
N ILE A 178 6.04 -5.09 9.86
CA ILE A 178 6.47 -3.75 9.44
C ILE A 178 7.08 -3.82 8.04
N THR A 179 7.96 -4.78 7.78
CA THR A 179 8.60 -4.96 6.46
C THR A 179 7.55 -5.25 5.39
N ASP A 180 6.61 -6.16 5.65
CA ASP A 180 5.50 -6.46 4.74
C ASP A 180 4.59 -5.24 4.51
N SER A 181 4.38 -4.42 5.54
CA SER A 181 3.62 -3.16 5.42
C SER A 181 4.33 -2.13 4.55
N ILE A 182 5.66 -2.00 4.70
CA ILE A 182 6.52 -1.13 3.90
C ILE A 182 6.50 -1.61 2.45
N ASP A 183 6.57 -2.91 2.20
CA ASP A 183 6.49 -3.48 0.85
C ASP A 183 5.12 -3.26 0.20
N ARG A 184 4.03 -3.36 0.96
CA ARG A 184 2.69 -3.00 0.46
C ARG A 184 2.62 -1.50 0.13
N ALA A 185 3.19 -0.64 0.97
CA ALA A 185 3.24 0.81 0.75
C ALA A 185 4.11 1.17 -0.46
N SER A 186 5.28 0.54 -0.64
CA SER A 186 6.17 0.76 -1.78
C SER A 186 5.51 0.33 -3.09
N LYS A 187 4.79 -0.80 -3.11
CA LYS A 187 3.97 -1.23 -4.26
C LYS A 187 2.88 -0.22 -4.59
N ARG A 188 2.19 0.33 -3.58
CA ARG A 188 1.17 1.40 -3.78
C ARG A 188 1.81 2.68 -4.33
N LEU A 189 2.96 3.08 -3.81
CA LEU A 189 3.72 4.23 -4.28
C LEU A 189 4.14 4.06 -5.75
N ASN A 190 4.62 2.88 -6.13
CA ASN A 190 4.99 2.59 -7.52
C ASN A 190 3.77 2.64 -8.46
N ARG A 191 2.60 2.13 -8.03
CA ARG A 191 1.35 2.29 -8.78
C ARG A 191 0.96 3.76 -8.94
N LEU A 192 1.12 4.55 -7.88
CA LEU A 192 0.84 5.99 -7.91
C LEU A 192 1.79 6.71 -8.88
N LYS A 193 3.08 6.41 -8.86
CA LYS A 193 4.05 6.94 -9.84
C LYS A 193 3.67 6.62 -11.28
N ILE A 194 3.21 5.39 -11.56
CA ILE A 194 2.72 5.03 -12.91
C ILE A 194 1.49 5.89 -13.27
N LYS A 195 0.58 6.11 -12.32
CA LYS A 195 -0.59 6.99 -12.54
C LYS A 195 -0.21 8.45 -12.74
N GLU A 196 0.78 8.96 -12.04
CA GLU A 196 1.32 10.31 -12.28
C GLU A 196 1.94 10.42 -13.68
N GLN A 197 2.68 9.41 -14.13
CA GLN A 197 3.21 9.38 -15.50
C GLN A 197 2.11 9.31 -16.56
N GLU A 198 1.06 8.52 -16.33
CA GLU A 198 -0.13 8.48 -17.20
C GLU A 198 -0.84 9.84 -17.22
N LEU A 199 -1.02 10.49 -16.07
CA LEU A 199 -1.62 11.81 -15.97
C LEU A 199 -0.78 12.86 -16.70
N ALA A 200 0.56 12.85 -16.55
CA ALA A 200 1.45 13.75 -17.25
C ALA A 200 1.41 13.53 -18.78
N ARG A 201 1.27 12.27 -19.22
CA ARG A 201 1.07 11.95 -20.64
C ARG A 201 -0.27 12.46 -21.16
N LEU A 202 -1.35 12.24 -20.42
CA LEU A 202 -2.68 12.71 -20.78
C LEU A 202 -2.77 14.24 -20.77
N SER A 203 -2.11 14.92 -19.83
CA SER A 203 -2.06 16.38 -19.80
C SER A 203 -1.28 16.93 -21.00
N ALA A 204 -0.15 16.31 -21.37
CA ALA A 204 0.58 16.68 -22.58
C ALA A 204 -0.24 16.45 -23.86
N GLU A 205 -1.03 15.38 -23.90
CA GLU A 205 -1.94 15.10 -25.02
C GLU A 205 -3.10 16.11 -25.06
N LEU A 206 -3.68 16.49 -23.91
CA LEU A 206 -4.66 17.55 -23.81
C LEU A 206 -4.09 18.90 -24.25
N ASP A 207 -2.88 19.26 -23.84
CA ASP A 207 -2.23 20.50 -24.28
C ASP A 207 -1.96 20.48 -25.79
N LYS A 208 -1.59 19.32 -26.35
CA LYS A 208 -1.42 19.16 -27.79
C LYS A 208 -2.75 19.33 -28.53
N LEU A 209 -3.82 18.72 -28.04
CA LEU A 209 -5.17 18.86 -28.59
C LEU A 209 -5.69 20.30 -28.44
N ARG A 210 -5.37 20.96 -27.33
CA ARG A 210 -5.73 22.37 -27.09
C ARG A 210 -5.01 23.29 -28.07
N ARG A 211 -3.70 23.13 -28.26
CA ARG A 211 -2.94 23.86 -29.28
C ARG A 211 -3.43 23.57 -30.70
N GLN A 212 -3.84 22.34 -30.99
CA GLN A 212 -4.47 22.00 -32.28
C GLN A 212 -5.82 22.69 -32.43
N ASN A 213 -6.65 22.73 -31.39
CA ASN A 213 -7.91 23.48 -31.40
C ASN A 213 -7.68 24.99 -31.55
N GLU A 214 -6.71 25.57 -30.86
CA GLU A 214 -6.35 26.98 -31.01
C GLU A 214 -5.86 27.29 -32.44
N LYS A 215 -5.05 26.40 -33.03
CA LYS A 215 -4.67 26.50 -34.46
C LYS A 215 -5.89 26.42 -35.37
N LEU A 216 -6.79 25.46 -35.16
CA LEU A 216 -8.02 25.31 -35.93
C LEU A 216 -8.97 26.51 -35.76
N GLN A 217 -9.04 27.09 -34.57
CA GLN A 217 -9.78 28.33 -34.31
C GLN A 217 -9.13 29.54 -35.01
N ALA A 218 -7.80 29.61 -35.06
CA ALA A 218 -7.10 30.62 -35.85
C ALA A 218 -7.37 30.47 -37.35
N TYR A 219 -7.40 29.24 -37.88
CA TYR A 219 -7.83 28.95 -39.26
C TYR A 219 -9.32 29.25 -39.49
N HIS A 220 -10.18 29.17 -38.47
CA HIS A 220 -11.60 29.51 -38.58
C HIS A 220 -11.88 31.02 -38.57
N ASN A 221 -10.97 31.81 -38.00
CA ASN A 221 -11.04 33.27 -37.98
C ASN A 221 -10.47 33.92 -39.26
N GLU A 222 -9.80 33.16 -40.14
CA GLU A 222 -9.57 33.58 -41.52
C GLU A 222 -10.86 33.37 -42.34
N PRO A 223 -11.38 34.40 -43.03
CA PRO A 223 -12.65 34.30 -43.71
C PRO A 223 -12.45 33.52 -45.01
N ILE A 224 -12.68 32.20 -44.98
CA ILE A 224 -12.72 31.40 -46.21
C ILE A 224 -14.02 30.59 -46.29
N SER A 225 -14.66 30.86 -47.42
CA SER A 225 -15.80 30.26 -48.07
C SER A 225 -16.05 28.78 -47.82
N ILE A 226 -17.35 28.49 -47.74
CA ILE A 226 -18.02 27.22 -47.49
C ILE A 226 -17.59 26.14 -48.50
N ALA A 227 -17.08 25.02 -48.00
CA ALA A 227 -17.43 23.67 -48.46
C ALA A 227 -16.95 22.63 -47.42
N PRO A 228 -17.64 21.50 -47.25
CA PRO A 228 -17.81 21.00 -45.88
C PRO A 228 -17.02 19.68 -45.58
N LYS A 229 -16.87 19.34 -44.26
CA LYS A 229 -16.50 18.11 -43.45
C LYS A 229 -15.47 17.06 -44.04
N PRO A 230 -15.18 15.84 -43.48
CA PRO A 230 -15.45 15.21 -42.17
C PRO A 230 -14.22 14.55 -41.46
N SER A 231 -14.46 14.13 -40.20
CA SER A 231 -14.00 12.87 -39.53
C SER A 231 -12.83 13.03 -38.53
N ALA A 232 -12.61 12.28 -37.43
CA ALA A 232 -13.24 11.16 -36.71
C ALA A 232 -12.52 11.00 -35.34
N ILE A 233 -13.16 10.42 -34.30
CA ILE A 233 -12.53 9.84 -33.08
C ILE A 233 -13.38 8.60 -32.70
N SER A 234 -12.88 7.36 -32.87
CA SER A 234 -12.19 6.46 -31.91
C SER A 234 -13.15 5.77 -30.89
N LYS A 235 -13.65 4.56 -31.14
CA LYS A 235 -13.07 3.18 -31.16
C LYS A 235 -13.01 2.39 -29.83
N ASN A 236 -13.16 2.98 -28.64
CA ASN A 236 -13.05 2.18 -27.39
C ASN A 236 -14.28 2.18 -26.47
N GLU A 237 -15.28 3.05 -26.68
CA GLU A 237 -16.62 2.84 -26.07
C GLU A 237 -17.49 1.86 -26.87
N ASP A 238 -17.06 1.53 -28.10
CA ASP A 238 -17.77 0.75 -29.13
C ASP A 238 -17.89 -0.76 -28.85
N ARG A 239 -17.82 -1.24 -27.60
CA ARG A 239 -18.06 -2.67 -27.30
C ARG A 239 -19.23 -2.88 -26.35
N LEU A 240 -19.19 -2.29 -25.14
CA LEU A 240 -20.33 -2.32 -24.21
C LEU A 240 -21.50 -1.41 -24.66
N ARG A 241 -21.20 -0.30 -25.34
CA ARG A 241 -22.24 0.50 -26.03
C ARG A 241 -22.66 -0.12 -27.34
N HIS A 242 -21.83 -0.91 -28.01
CA HIS A 242 -22.25 -1.56 -29.25
C HIS A 242 -23.31 -2.62 -29.00
N ASP A 243 -23.24 -3.41 -27.93
CA ASP A 243 -24.24 -4.47 -27.74
C ASP A 243 -25.60 -3.91 -27.32
N SER A 244 -25.61 -2.94 -26.39
CA SER A 244 -26.84 -2.23 -25.99
C SER A 244 -27.41 -1.35 -27.11
N HIS A 245 -26.56 -0.61 -27.85
CA HIS A 245 -27.00 0.28 -28.94
C HIS A 245 -27.30 -0.47 -30.24
N LYS A 246 -26.67 -1.63 -30.51
CA LYS A 246 -27.09 -2.55 -31.58
C LYS A 246 -28.40 -3.22 -31.22
N HIS A 247 -28.61 -3.60 -29.96
CA HIS A 247 -29.89 -4.15 -29.51
C HIS A 247 -31.00 -3.10 -29.65
N LEU A 248 -30.77 -1.87 -29.21
CA LEU A 248 -31.72 -0.77 -29.34
C LEU A 248 -31.96 -0.35 -30.81
N GLN A 249 -30.92 -0.31 -31.64
CA GLN A 249 -31.09 -0.14 -33.09
C GLN A 249 -31.81 -1.31 -33.75
N SER A 250 -31.59 -2.54 -33.30
CA SER A 250 -32.31 -3.71 -33.83
C SER A 250 -33.79 -3.66 -33.45
N LEU A 251 -34.12 -3.18 -32.24
CA LEU A 251 -35.49 -2.95 -31.79
C LEU A 251 -36.13 -1.78 -32.53
N GLN A 252 -35.40 -0.71 -32.79
CA GLN A 252 -35.88 0.42 -33.58
C GLN A 252 -36.10 0.00 -35.04
N HIS A 253 -35.16 -0.71 -35.65
CA HIS A 253 -35.34 -1.27 -36.99
C HIS A 253 -36.45 -2.30 -37.06
N LEU A 254 -36.65 -3.11 -36.01
CA LEU A 254 -37.78 -4.04 -35.92
C LEU A 254 -39.10 -3.27 -35.80
N SER A 255 -39.15 -2.22 -34.98
CA SER A 255 -40.31 -1.35 -34.81
C SER A 255 -40.64 -0.60 -36.10
N ASP A 256 -39.65 0.00 -36.76
CA ASP A 256 -39.81 0.67 -38.05
C ASP A 256 -40.22 -0.33 -39.15
N ARG A 257 -39.67 -1.55 -39.11
CA ARG A 257 -40.09 -2.65 -40.00
C ARG A 257 -41.51 -3.12 -39.70
N GLN A 258 -41.91 -3.17 -38.43
CA GLN A 258 -43.27 -3.52 -38.03
C GLN A 258 -44.24 -2.41 -38.44
N GLN A 259 -43.86 -1.14 -38.29
CA GLN A 259 -44.64 0.02 -38.68
C GLN A 259 -44.82 0.09 -40.20
N THR A 260 -43.75 -0.11 -40.98
CA THR A 260 -43.83 -0.15 -42.45
C THR A 260 -44.63 -1.35 -42.95
N VAL A 261 -44.57 -2.51 -42.28
CA VAL A 261 -45.43 -3.67 -42.60
C VAL A 261 -46.88 -3.37 -42.25
N ILE A 262 -47.16 -2.72 -41.12
CA ILE A 262 -48.51 -2.29 -40.73
C ILE A 262 -49.06 -1.27 -41.74
N GLU A 263 -48.26 -0.29 -42.15
CA GLU A 263 -48.63 0.72 -43.15
C GLU A 263 -48.84 0.10 -44.54
N GLN A 264 -47.99 -0.85 -44.96
CA GLN A 264 -48.19 -1.60 -46.20
C GLN A 264 -49.44 -2.48 -46.15
N LEU A 265 -49.73 -3.12 -45.01
CA LEU A 265 -50.95 -3.91 -44.84
C LEU A 265 -52.19 -3.03 -44.78
N GLN A 266 -52.12 -1.84 -44.16
CA GLN A 266 -53.21 -0.86 -44.17
C GLN A 266 -53.45 -0.31 -45.58
N ALA A 267 -52.39 -0.01 -46.34
CA ALA A 267 -52.48 0.41 -47.73
C ALA A 267 -53.03 -0.69 -48.64
N GLN A 268 -52.63 -1.95 -48.42
CA GLN A 268 -53.16 -3.10 -49.14
C GLN A 268 -54.62 -3.41 -48.76
N LEU A 269 -55.02 -3.25 -47.50
CA LEU A 269 -56.42 -3.34 -47.07
C LEU A 269 -57.27 -2.21 -47.67
N ALA A 270 -56.71 -1.01 -47.80
CA ALA A 270 -57.37 0.12 -48.45
C ALA A 270 -57.53 -0.10 -49.97
N GLN A 271 -56.53 -0.66 -50.65
CA GLN A 271 -56.59 -1.04 -52.07
C GLN A 271 -57.46 -2.28 -52.34
N GLN A 272 -57.62 -3.19 -51.37
CA GLN A 272 -58.44 -4.41 -51.47
C GLN A 272 -59.96 -4.18 -51.40
N LYS A 273 -60.43 -2.94 -51.20
CA LYS A 273 -61.86 -2.64 -51.37
C LYS A 273 -62.32 -2.74 -52.83
N GLU A 274 -61.41 -2.80 -53.80
CA GLU A 274 -61.76 -2.71 -55.23
C GLU A 274 -61.55 -3.98 -56.07
N ASN A 275 -60.73 -4.98 -55.69
CA ASN A 275 -60.55 -6.19 -56.52
C ASN A 275 -60.30 -7.45 -55.68
N GLY A 276 -61.11 -8.49 -55.86
CA GLY A 276 -60.99 -9.78 -55.17
C GLY A 276 -60.52 -10.89 -56.10
N SER A 277 -59.29 -11.38 -55.92
CA SER A 277 -58.72 -12.50 -56.69
C SER A 277 -58.04 -13.54 -55.78
N GLN A 278 -57.78 -14.74 -56.28
CA GLN A 278 -57.19 -15.86 -55.50
C GLN A 278 -55.74 -15.58 -55.04
N GLN A 279 -55.01 -14.75 -55.79
CA GLN A 279 -53.66 -14.28 -55.43
C GLN A 279 -53.65 -13.45 -54.13
N ASP A 280 -54.79 -12.87 -53.76
CA ASP A 280 -54.98 -12.14 -52.51
C ASP A 280 -55.06 -13.05 -51.27
N LYS A 281 -55.53 -14.29 -51.44
CA LYS A 281 -55.59 -15.26 -50.32
C LYS A 281 -54.19 -15.73 -49.96
N ASP A 282 -53.37 -16.04 -50.95
CA ASP A 282 -51.99 -16.49 -50.73
C ASP A 282 -51.15 -15.37 -50.09
N ASN A 283 -51.29 -14.13 -50.56
CA ASN A 283 -50.64 -12.97 -49.94
C ASN A 283 -51.09 -12.74 -48.48
N ARG A 284 -52.37 -12.96 -48.16
CA ARG A 284 -52.88 -12.90 -46.77
C ARG A 284 -52.28 -14.00 -45.90
N THR A 285 -52.14 -15.22 -46.42
CA THR A 285 -51.51 -16.32 -45.65
C THR A 285 -50.03 -16.05 -45.35
N VAL A 286 -49.28 -15.51 -46.32
CA VAL A 286 -47.86 -15.15 -46.13
C VAL A 286 -47.71 -13.98 -45.16
N ALA A 287 -48.59 -12.97 -45.22
CA ALA A 287 -48.60 -11.87 -44.27
C ALA A 287 -48.94 -12.33 -42.84
N LEU A 288 -49.93 -13.22 -42.68
CA LEU A 288 -50.30 -13.81 -41.39
C LEU A 288 -49.17 -14.63 -40.80
N GLN A 289 -48.50 -15.48 -41.59
CA GLN A 289 -47.33 -16.25 -41.13
C GLN A 289 -46.17 -15.32 -40.69
N ARG A 290 -45.98 -14.21 -41.40
CA ARG A 290 -44.96 -13.22 -41.03
C ARG A 290 -45.33 -12.47 -39.75
N MET A 291 -46.61 -12.13 -39.55
CA MET A 291 -47.09 -11.55 -38.30
C MET A 291 -46.97 -12.54 -37.14
N GLU A 292 -47.34 -13.81 -37.35
CA GLU A 292 -47.22 -14.86 -36.35
C GLU A 292 -45.76 -15.06 -35.92
N ARG A 293 -44.83 -15.05 -36.88
CA ARG A 293 -43.40 -15.08 -36.59
C ARG A 293 -42.94 -13.88 -35.77
N LEU A 294 -43.35 -12.65 -36.14
CA LEU A 294 -43.01 -11.44 -35.39
C LEU A 294 -43.61 -11.42 -33.97
N VAL A 295 -44.83 -11.96 -33.82
CA VAL A 295 -45.48 -12.11 -32.51
C VAL A 295 -44.72 -13.13 -31.65
N ASN A 296 -44.27 -14.23 -32.23
CA ASN A 296 -43.46 -15.23 -31.51
C ASN A 296 -42.08 -14.68 -31.11
N GLU A 297 -41.44 -13.90 -31.99
CA GLU A 297 -40.19 -13.20 -31.70
C GLU A 297 -40.39 -12.16 -30.57
N SER A 298 -41.49 -11.41 -30.58
CA SER A 298 -41.86 -10.48 -29.50
C SER A 298 -42.14 -11.19 -28.18
N LYS A 299 -42.88 -12.30 -28.18
CA LYS A 299 -43.11 -13.13 -26.98
C LYS A 299 -41.80 -13.67 -26.40
N SER A 300 -40.86 -14.10 -27.26
CA SER A 300 -39.54 -14.56 -26.82
C SER A 300 -38.74 -13.42 -26.15
N LEU A 301 -38.79 -12.21 -26.72
CA LEU A 301 -38.11 -11.05 -26.14
C LEU A 301 -38.72 -10.64 -24.80
N ILE A 302 -40.05 -10.65 -24.69
CA ILE A 302 -40.76 -10.38 -23.42
C ILE A 302 -40.35 -11.42 -22.37
N GLY A 303 -40.23 -12.70 -22.75
CA GLY A 303 -39.72 -13.75 -21.87
C GLY A 303 -38.29 -13.49 -21.39
N GLN A 304 -37.40 -13.05 -22.27
CA GLN A 304 -36.02 -12.68 -21.91
C GLN A 304 -35.98 -11.48 -20.95
N LEU A 305 -36.76 -10.43 -21.23
CA LEU A 305 -36.85 -9.25 -20.36
C LEU A 305 -37.41 -9.58 -18.98
N ASN A 306 -38.42 -10.45 -18.89
CA ASN A 306 -38.94 -10.92 -17.60
C ASN A 306 -37.88 -11.70 -16.83
N ASN A 307 -37.13 -12.59 -17.49
CA ASN A 307 -36.04 -13.32 -16.84
C ASN A 307 -34.93 -12.36 -16.36
N GLU A 308 -34.56 -11.36 -17.15
CA GLU A 308 -33.60 -10.33 -16.71
C GLU A 308 -34.14 -9.56 -15.50
N LEU A 309 -35.41 -9.16 -15.52
CA LEU A 309 -36.06 -8.48 -14.41
C LEU A 309 -36.04 -9.35 -13.15
N ASP A 310 -36.38 -10.63 -13.25
CA ASP A 310 -36.33 -11.58 -12.14
C ASP A 310 -34.91 -11.76 -11.59
N THR A 311 -33.89 -11.85 -12.46
CA THR A 311 -32.49 -11.93 -12.01
C THR A 311 -32.03 -10.65 -11.31
N THR A 312 -32.44 -9.48 -11.78
CA THR A 312 -32.12 -8.20 -11.12
C THR A 312 -32.83 -8.08 -9.77
N ASN A 313 -34.08 -8.55 -9.66
CA ASN A 313 -34.80 -8.58 -8.39
C ASN A 313 -34.11 -9.50 -7.37
N LEU A 314 -33.66 -10.69 -7.79
CA LEU A 314 -32.89 -11.59 -6.94
C LEU A 314 -31.58 -10.93 -6.47
N SER A 315 -30.89 -10.20 -7.36
CA SER A 315 -29.68 -9.45 -6.99
C SER A 315 -29.97 -8.30 -6.03
N ILE A 316 -31.11 -7.62 -6.16
CA ILE A 316 -31.51 -6.56 -5.22
C ILE A 316 -31.80 -7.17 -3.85
N GLU A 317 -32.49 -8.30 -3.80
CA GLU A 317 -32.83 -8.96 -2.55
C GLU A 317 -31.57 -9.49 -1.83
N SER A 318 -30.61 -10.05 -2.58
CA SER A 318 -29.31 -10.44 -2.00
C SER A 318 -28.55 -9.24 -1.46
N LEU A 319 -28.55 -8.10 -2.16
CA LEU A 319 -27.91 -6.87 -1.68
C LEU A 319 -28.58 -6.34 -0.40
N LYS A 320 -29.91 -6.40 -0.29
CA LYS A 320 -30.61 -6.03 0.94
C LYS A 320 -30.24 -6.94 2.11
N GLU A 321 -30.14 -8.24 1.88
CA GLU A 321 -29.73 -9.19 2.91
C GLU A 321 -28.29 -8.91 3.38
N ASP A 322 -27.37 -8.63 2.45
CA ASP A 322 -25.98 -8.27 2.76
C ASP A 322 -25.88 -6.96 3.55
N ILE A 323 -26.67 -5.94 3.19
CA ILE A 323 -26.75 -4.68 3.94
C ILE A 323 -27.27 -4.95 5.35
N SER A 324 -28.35 -5.73 5.49
CA SER A 324 -28.90 -6.06 6.80
C SER A 324 -27.91 -6.82 7.69
N LYS A 325 -27.10 -7.72 7.13
CA LYS A 325 -26.04 -8.42 7.88
C LYS A 325 -24.95 -7.45 8.34
N ARG A 326 -24.50 -6.56 7.46
CA ARG A 326 -23.50 -5.53 7.79
C ARG A 326 -23.99 -4.57 8.87
N ASP A 327 -25.26 -4.17 8.82
CA ASP A 327 -25.86 -3.31 9.84
C ASP A 327 -25.89 -4.01 11.22
N GLN A 328 -26.19 -5.31 11.25
CA GLN A 328 -26.13 -6.11 12.49
C GLN A 328 -24.71 -6.24 13.03
N GLU A 329 -23.72 -6.47 12.16
CA GLU A 329 -22.30 -6.52 12.54
C GLU A 329 -21.81 -5.18 13.11
N LEU A 330 -22.21 -4.06 12.50
CA LEU A 330 -21.88 -2.72 12.99
C LEU A 330 -22.49 -2.44 14.36
N GLN A 331 -23.77 -2.78 14.57
CA GLN A 331 -24.41 -2.64 15.88
C GLN A 331 -23.73 -3.49 16.95
N ALA A 332 -23.32 -4.71 16.61
CA ALA A 332 -22.60 -5.59 17.55
C ALA A 332 -21.21 -5.04 17.91
N LEU A 333 -20.50 -4.46 16.94
CA LEU A 333 -19.21 -3.79 17.18
C LEU A 333 -19.37 -2.55 18.05
N GLU A 334 -20.39 -1.74 17.80
CA GLU A 334 -20.69 -0.54 18.59
C GLU A 334 -21.01 -0.89 20.05
N GLN A 335 -21.81 -1.94 20.29
CA GLN A 335 -22.07 -2.43 21.65
C GLN A 335 -20.81 -2.92 22.37
N LYS A 336 -19.92 -3.63 21.66
CA LYS A 336 -18.63 -4.07 22.24
C LYS A 336 -17.75 -2.88 22.61
N LEU A 337 -17.67 -1.88 21.74
CA LEU A 337 -16.87 -0.68 21.96
C LEU A 337 -17.38 0.11 23.18
N GLN A 338 -18.71 0.25 23.32
CA GLN A 338 -19.32 0.87 24.51
C GLN A 338 -19.00 0.10 25.81
N GLN A 339 -19.06 -1.24 25.78
CA GLN A 339 -18.72 -2.07 26.95
C GLN A 339 -17.25 -1.98 27.33
N GLU A 340 -16.34 -2.03 26.35
CA GLU A 340 -14.89 -1.91 26.58
C GLU A 340 -14.50 -0.52 27.10
N ASN A 341 -15.07 0.55 26.53
CA ASN A 341 -14.81 1.93 26.98
C ASN A 341 -15.27 2.16 28.42
N ALA A 342 -16.49 1.75 28.77
CA ALA A 342 -17.00 1.89 30.13
C ALA A 342 -16.13 1.11 31.14
N THR A 343 -15.66 -0.07 30.75
CA THR A 343 -14.81 -0.91 31.59
C THR A 343 -13.41 -0.32 31.75
N ALA A 344 -12.78 0.15 30.67
CA ALA A 344 -11.44 0.71 30.68
C ALA A 344 -11.36 2.02 31.48
N VAL A 345 -12.32 2.93 31.28
CA VAL A 345 -12.38 4.20 32.04
C VAL A 345 -12.69 3.92 33.52
N GLY A 346 -13.60 2.98 33.82
CA GLY A 346 -13.90 2.57 35.19
C GLY A 346 -12.70 1.91 35.89
N GLN A 347 -11.94 1.07 35.19
CA GLN A 347 -10.71 0.47 35.72
C GLN A 347 -9.63 1.53 35.93
N PHE A 348 -9.44 2.46 34.98
CA PHE A 348 -8.46 3.53 35.11
C PHE A 348 -8.74 4.43 36.31
N THR A 349 -9.99 4.90 36.45
CA THR A 349 -10.39 5.76 37.59
C THR A 349 -10.20 5.06 38.93
N LYS A 350 -10.57 3.76 39.03
CA LYS A 350 -10.36 2.95 40.24
C LYS A 350 -8.89 2.71 40.57
N VAL A 351 -8.07 2.43 39.56
CA VAL A 351 -6.61 2.27 39.76
C VAL A 351 -6.00 3.61 40.16
N ASN A 352 -6.42 4.71 39.53
CA ASN A 352 -5.91 6.04 39.84
C ASN A 352 -6.27 6.48 41.27
N SER A 353 -7.49 6.21 41.73
CA SER A 353 -7.87 6.48 43.11
C SER A 353 -7.03 5.66 44.10
N SER A 354 -6.85 4.36 43.84
CA SER A 354 -6.00 3.52 44.71
C SER A 354 -4.55 3.99 44.77
N LYS A 355 -3.99 4.44 43.63
CA LYS A 355 -2.64 5.00 43.58
C LYS A 355 -2.56 6.32 44.35
N LYS A 356 -3.58 7.18 44.24
CA LYS A 356 -3.67 8.43 44.98
C LYS A 356 -3.70 8.19 46.49
N ASP A 357 -4.50 7.22 46.94
CA ASP A 357 -4.59 6.84 48.35
C ASP A 357 -3.22 6.35 48.86
N THR A 358 -2.56 5.43 48.12
CA THR A 358 -1.23 4.94 48.52
C THR A 358 -0.15 6.02 48.54
N LEU A 359 -0.25 7.01 47.65
CA LEU A 359 0.70 8.11 47.56
C LEU A 359 0.49 9.09 48.72
N ASN A 360 -0.78 9.31 49.11
CA ASN A 360 -1.12 10.10 50.28
C ASN A 360 -0.67 9.42 51.58
N ASP A 361 -0.82 8.09 51.68
CA ASP A 361 -0.32 7.29 52.81
C ASP A 361 1.21 7.40 52.92
N PHE A 362 1.93 7.29 51.80
CA PHE A 362 3.39 7.44 51.78
C PHE A 362 3.84 8.87 52.13
N MET A 363 3.06 9.88 51.74
CA MET A 363 3.30 11.28 52.10
C MET A 363 3.10 11.52 53.60
N THR A 364 2.10 10.89 54.22
CA THR A 364 1.92 10.90 55.67
C THR A 364 3.04 10.18 56.39
N ASP A 365 3.48 9.01 55.89
CA ASP A 365 4.59 8.25 56.47
C ASP A 365 5.91 9.04 56.43
N ILE A 366 6.20 9.73 55.32
CA ILE A 366 7.38 10.61 55.21
C ILE A 366 7.28 11.78 56.19
N SER A 367 6.09 12.37 56.33
CA SER A 367 5.86 13.50 57.23
C SER A 367 6.05 13.08 58.70
N ASP A 368 5.59 11.89 59.06
CA ASP A 368 5.73 11.31 60.40
C ASP A 368 7.18 10.86 60.67
N ALA A 369 7.87 10.28 59.69
CA ALA A 369 9.29 9.92 59.81
C ALA A 369 10.18 11.15 59.99
N LYS A 370 9.92 12.22 59.22
CA LYS A 370 10.62 13.51 59.32
C LYS A 370 10.42 14.20 60.68
N ALA A 371 9.24 14.03 61.28
CA ALA A 371 8.96 14.56 62.62
C ALA A 371 9.70 13.81 63.74
N ASN A 372 10.01 12.52 63.53
CA ASN A 372 10.63 11.66 64.52
C ASN A 372 12.16 11.55 64.40
N ASP A 373 12.75 11.72 63.21
CA ASP A 373 14.19 11.59 62.97
C ASP A 373 14.83 12.87 62.41
N ALA A 374 15.59 13.58 63.25
CA ALA A 374 16.18 14.88 62.90
C ALA A 374 17.46 14.80 62.04
N VAL A 375 18.09 13.62 61.96
CA VAL A 375 19.43 13.42 61.38
C VAL A 375 19.38 13.26 59.85
N ASP A 376 18.31 12.71 59.29
CA ASP A 376 18.17 12.39 57.86
C ASP A 376 17.16 13.28 57.11
N ASN A 377 16.90 14.48 57.64
CA ASN A 377 15.94 15.45 57.08
C ASN A 377 16.14 15.74 55.58
N ALA A 378 17.38 15.72 55.09
CA ALA A 378 17.68 15.98 53.67
C ALA A 378 17.16 14.88 52.74
N ILE A 379 17.21 13.61 53.17
CA ILE A 379 16.75 12.45 52.39
C ILE A 379 15.23 12.45 52.33
N TYR A 380 14.57 12.69 53.47
CA TYR A 380 13.11 12.80 53.52
C TYR A 380 12.58 13.98 52.70
N GLU A 381 13.32 15.11 52.65
CA GLU A 381 12.92 16.25 51.83
C GLU A 381 13.07 16.00 50.32
N GLU A 382 14.04 15.17 49.91
CA GLU A 382 14.16 14.71 48.51
C GLU A 382 13.04 13.74 48.15
N GLN A 383 12.75 12.76 49.01
CA GLN A 383 11.62 11.83 48.84
C GLN A 383 10.27 12.56 48.81
N GLU A 384 10.07 13.56 49.68
CA GLU A 384 8.86 14.40 49.69
C GLU A 384 8.68 15.16 48.36
N LYS A 385 9.78 15.61 47.73
CA LYS A 385 9.74 16.27 46.41
C LYS A 385 9.39 15.28 45.31
N GLU A 386 9.97 14.09 45.31
CA GLU A 386 9.66 13.04 44.33
C GLU A 386 8.20 12.59 44.41
N VAL A 387 7.68 12.42 45.62
CA VAL A 387 6.28 12.04 45.87
C VAL A 387 5.33 13.13 45.36
N LYS A 388 5.62 14.41 45.58
CA LYS A 388 4.85 15.52 45.00
C LYS A 388 4.89 15.55 43.47
N VAL A 389 6.03 15.20 42.86
CA VAL A 389 6.14 15.09 41.39
C VAL A 389 5.27 13.94 40.87
N LEU A 390 5.26 12.79 41.57
CA LEU A 390 4.40 11.66 41.24
C LEU A 390 2.92 12.00 41.41
N GLU A 391 2.54 12.74 42.46
CA GLU A 391 1.18 13.22 42.66
C GLU A 391 0.74 14.12 41.50
N ARG A 392 1.60 15.06 41.10
CA ARG A 392 1.34 15.94 39.97
C ARG A 392 1.17 15.16 38.66
N LEU A 393 2.04 14.20 38.37
CA LEU A 393 1.93 13.35 37.18
C LEU A 393 0.64 12.51 37.21
N LEU A 394 0.23 12.03 38.39
CA LEU A 394 -1.03 11.31 38.57
C LEU A 394 -2.23 12.20 38.25
N GLN A 395 -2.24 13.45 38.74
CA GLN A 395 -3.28 14.44 38.43
C GLN A 395 -3.29 14.83 36.95
N GLU A 396 -2.13 15.01 36.33
CA GLU A 396 -2.01 15.28 34.88
C GLU A 396 -2.54 14.10 34.05
N SER A 397 -2.32 12.86 34.49
CA SER A 397 -2.89 11.68 33.83
C SER A 397 -4.41 11.58 33.98
N GLU A 398 -4.95 11.97 35.14
CA GLU A 398 -6.40 12.01 35.40
C GLU A 398 -7.09 13.04 34.51
N THR A 399 -6.54 14.25 34.47
CA THR A 399 -7.07 15.34 33.63
C THR A 399 -6.99 15.03 32.14
N CYS A 400 -5.94 14.36 31.68
CA CYS A 400 -5.83 13.88 30.30
C CYS A 400 -6.94 12.87 29.95
N VAL A 401 -7.18 11.88 30.81
CA VAL A 401 -8.25 10.90 30.58
C VAL A 401 -9.64 11.55 30.64
N GLN A 402 -9.88 12.48 31.58
CA GLN A 402 -11.14 13.23 31.61
C GLN A 402 -11.37 14.05 30.34
N LEU A 403 -10.32 14.69 29.81
CA LEU A 403 -10.39 15.44 28.56
C LEU A 403 -10.68 14.53 27.37
N LEU A 404 -10.05 13.34 27.32
CA LEU A 404 -10.36 12.33 26.30
C LEU A 404 -11.80 11.84 26.38
N VAL A 405 -12.33 11.61 27.59
CA VAL A 405 -13.75 11.25 27.78
C VAL A 405 -14.66 12.37 27.26
N GLN A 406 -14.34 13.63 27.56
CA GLN A 406 -15.12 14.77 27.08
C GLN A 406 -15.06 14.91 25.55
N GLU A 407 -13.88 14.74 24.94
CA GLU A 407 -13.73 14.73 23.48
C GLU A 407 -14.54 13.60 22.83
N LEU A 408 -14.58 12.42 23.46
CA LEU A 408 -15.37 11.28 23.01
C LEU A 408 -16.87 11.59 23.09
N GLU A 409 -17.35 12.16 24.20
CA GLU A 409 -18.75 12.59 24.33
C GLU A 409 -19.14 13.66 23.30
N ILE A 410 -18.22 14.58 22.97
CA ILE A 410 -18.44 15.58 21.91
C ILE A 410 -18.55 14.89 20.55
N ALA A 411 -17.62 13.97 20.24
CA ALA A 411 -17.64 13.22 19.00
C ALA A 411 -18.92 12.35 18.87
N GLU A 412 -19.38 11.72 19.95
CA GLU A 412 -20.63 10.97 19.97
C GLU A 412 -21.84 11.87 19.70
N LYS A 413 -21.90 13.06 20.31
CA LYS A 413 -22.96 14.04 20.04
C LYS A 413 -22.96 14.50 18.58
N GLU A 414 -21.80 14.83 18.03
CA GLU A 414 -21.67 15.19 16.61
C GLU A 414 -22.14 14.06 15.69
N ASN A 415 -21.81 12.81 16.02
CA ASN A 415 -22.22 11.65 15.24
C ASN A 415 -23.74 11.45 15.30
N GLN A 416 -24.36 11.61 16.49
CA GLN A 416 -25.82 11.59 16.64
C GLN A 416 -26.50 12.71 15.86
N GLU A 417 -25.92 13.92 15.85
CA GLU A 417 -26.43 15.03 15.03
C GLU A 417 -26.34 14.73 13.53
N LEU A 418 -25.25 14.13 13.06
CA LEU A 418 -25.09 13.71 11.67
C LEU A 418 -26.12 12.63 11.28
N LEU A 419 -26.37 11.66 12.15
CA LEU A 419 -27.42 10.65 11.96
C LEU A 419 -28.80 11.31 11.84
N GLN A 420 -29.14 12.24 12.74
CA GLN A 420 -30.39 12.99 12.64
C GLN A 420 -30.49 13.83 11.36
N GLN A 421 -29.38 14.42 10.89
CA GLN A 421 -29.36 15.13 9.61
C GLN A 421 -29.57 14.19 8.42
N LEU A 422 -29.01 12.98 8.46
CA LEU A 422 -29.22 11.94 7.46
C LEU A 422 -30.69 11.51 7.44
N ASP A 423 -31.29 11.26 8.59
CA ASP A 423 -32.70 10.89 8.70
C ASP A 423 -33.62 12.00 8.19
N ARG A 424 -33.32 13.26 8.52
CA ARG A 424 -34.05 14.42 7.97
C ARG A 424 -33.90 14.53 6.46
N LYS A 425 -32.69 14.30 5.92
CA LYS A 425 -32.45 14.28 4.45
C LYS A 425 -33.18 13.12 3.78
N ALA A 426 -33.18 11.94 4.38
CA ALA A 426 -33.90 10.77 3.89
C ALA A 426 -35.42 11.00 3.91
N ALA A 427 -35.95 11.60 4.98
CA ALA A 427 -37.35 12.00 5.08
C ALA A 427 -37.72 13.07 4.04
N ARG A 428 -36.84 14.06 3.81
CA ARG A 428 -37.01 15.09 2.77
C ARG A 428 -37.03 14.49 1.38
N MET A 429 -36.13 13.58 1.05
CA MET A 429 -36.13 12.86 -0.24
C MET A 429 -37.38 12.02 -0.44
N LYS A 430 -37.88 11.35 0.62
CA LYS A 430 -39.16 10.63 0.57
C LYS A 430 -40.34 11.59 0.31
N LEU A 431 -40.31 12.79 0.90
CA LEU A 431 -41.33 13.82 0.68
C LEU A 431 -41.24 14.43 -0.72
N GLU A 432 -40.04 14.75 -1.23
CA GLU A 432 -39.83 15.27 -2.59
C GLU A 432 -40.25 14.25 -3.66
N ASN A 433 -39.97 12.96 -3.45
CA ASN A 433 -40.46 11.89 -4.33
C ASN A 433 -41.99 11.73 -4.28
N SER A 434 -42.64 12.08 -3.16
CA SER A 434 -44.09 12.06 -3.01
C SER A 434 -44.77 13.31 -3.60
N VAL A 435 -44.18 14.49 -3.44
CA VAL A 435 -44.68 15.79 -3.94
C VAL A 435 -44.46 15.95 -5.45
N ASN A 436 -43.36 15.42 -6.00
CA ASN A 436 -43.14 15.36 -7.45
C ASN A 436 -44.12 14.43 -8.18
N LYS A 437 -44.83 13.56 -7.45
CA LYS A 437 -45.90 12.73 -8.01
C LYS A 437 -47.23 13.48 -8.16
N THR A 438 -47.42 14.63 -7.51
CA THR A 438 -48.73 15.29 -7.44
C THR A 438 -48.81 16.71 -8.01
N LEU A 439 -47.76 17.56 -8.01
CA LEU A 439 -47.95 18.97 -8.40
C LEU A 439 -46.92 19.62 -9.35
N GLY A 440 -45.82 18.95 -9.74
CA GLY A 440 -44.73 19.57 -10.54
C GLY A 440 -44.62 19.13 -12.01
N SER A 441 -45.49 18.25 -12.50
CA SER A 441 -45.22 17.47 -13.73
C SER A 441 -45.71 18.09 -15.05
N THR A 442 -46.25 19.31 -15.11
CA THR A 442 -46.81 19.84 -16.37
C THR A 442 -45.93 20.87 -17.06
N ASN A 443 -45.43 21.91 -16.38
CA ASN A 443 -44.70 22.97 -17.09
C ASN A 443 -43.24 22.61 -17.41
N ASP A 444 -42.49 22.07 -16.46
CA ASP A 444 -41.07 21.72 -16.69
C ASP A 444 -40.91 20.52 -17.62
N THR A 445 -41.87 19.59 -17.63
CA THR A 445 -41.87 18.46 -18.57
C THR A 445 -42.19 18.92 -19.99
N ILE A 446 -43.10 19.90 -20.16
CA ILE A 446 -43.41 20.49 -21.46
C ILE A 446 -42.19 21.29 -21.98
N GLU A 447 -41.54 22.07 -21.13
CA GLU A 447 -40.35 22.84 -21.54
C GLU A 447 -39.16 21.92 -21.86
N LEU A 448 -38.92 20.89 -21.04
CA LEU A 448 -37.91 19.88 -21.29
C LEU A 448 -38.19 19.08 -22.57
N ASN A 449 -39.45 18.75 -22.85
CA ASN A 449 -39.84 18.08 -24.09
C ASN A 449 -39.65 18.99 -25.31
N ARG A 450 -39.93 20.30 -25.18
CA ARG A 450 -39.68 21.29 -26.23
C ARG A 450 -38.20 21.46 -26.52
N LEU A 451 -37.35 21.50 -25.48
CA LEU A 451 -35.90 21.56 -25.62
C LEU A 451 -35.34 20.27 -26.23
N ARG A 452 -35.85 19.10 -25.81
CA ARG A 452 -35.49 17.80 -26.40
C ARG A 452 -35.88 17.71 -27.88
N GLN A 453 -37.06 18.21 -28.26
CA GLN A 453 -37.49 18.23 -29.65
C GLN A 453 -36.63 19.16 -30.51
N ARG A 454 -36.26 20.33 -29.99
CA ARG A 454 -35.35 21.26 -30.68
C ARG A 454 -33.94 20.67 -30.84
N ASN A 455 -33.48 19.93 -29.84
CA ASN A 455 -32.19 19.23 -29.89
C ASN A 455 -32.23 18.09 -30.93
N ARG A 456 -33.31 17.30 -30.99
CA ARG A 456 -33.52 16.28 -32.04
C ARG A 456 -33.48 16.88 -33.45
N GLN A 457 -34.15 18.01 -33.68
CA GLN A 457 -34.14 18.70 -34.97
C GLN A 457 -32.73 19.21 -35.35
N LEU A 458 -31.97 19.73 -34.39
CA LEU A 458 -30.57 20.14 -34.62
C LEU A 458 -29.66 18.94 -34.90
N VAL A 459 -29.89 17.81 -34.23
CA VAL A 459 -29.15 16.56 -34.49
C VAL A 459 -29.47 16.04 -35.89
N GLU A 460 -30.75 16.02 -36.31
CA GLU A 460 -31.13 15.64 -37.68
C GLU A 460 -30.54 16.56 -38.74
N ALA A 461 -30.54 17.88 -38.51
CA ALA A 461 -29.90 18.83 -39.42
C ALA A 461 -28.39 18.59 -39.53
N THR A 462 -27.71 18.33 -38.39
CA THR A 462 -26.26 18.09 -38.38
C THR A 462 -25.86 16.74 -38.96
N THR A 463 -26.69 15.71 -38.81
CA THR A 463 -26.49 14.40 -39.45
C THR A 463 -26.76 14.46 -40.95
N ASN A 464 -27.81 15.16 -41.39
CA ASN A 464 -28.06 15.39 -42.82
C ASN A 464 -26.90 16.16 -43.48
N LEU A 465 -26.41 17.23 -42.83
CA LEU A 465 -25.22 17.94 -43.29
C LEU A 465 -23.95 17.06 -43.24
N LYS A 466 -23.88 16.05 -42.35
CA LYS A 466 -22.75 15.10 -42.31
C LYS A 466 -22.84 14.10 -43.45
N ASN A 467 -24.03 13.62 -43.77
CA ASN A 467 -24.26 12.63 -44.83
C ASN A 467 -24.10 13.25 -46.21
N GLN A 468 -24.69 14.44 -46.43
CA GLN A 468 -24.44 15.23 -47.63
C GLN A 468 -22.95 15.42 -47.85
N LEU A 469 -22.22 15.53 -46.75
CA LEU A 469 -20.80 15.66 -46.87
C LEU A 469 -20.04 14.42 -47.24
N VAL A 470 -20.27 13.35 -46.48
CA VAL A 470 -19.58 12.09 -46.70
C VAL A 470 -19.82 11.66 -48.14
N ASN A 471 -21.02 11.91 -48.67
CA ASN A 471 -21.35 11.71 -50.09
C ASN A 471 -20.57 12.64 -51.03
N ALA A 472 -20.39 13.92 -50.70
CA ALA A 472 -19.57 14.84 -51.51
C ALA A 472 -18.09 14.44 -51.52
N ALA A 473 -17.56 13.93 -50.40
CA ALA A 473 -16.18 13.50 -50.26
C ALA A 473 -15.90 12.16 -50.97
N THR A 474 -16.78 11.18 -50.83
CA THR A 474 -16.58 9.84 -51.43
C THR A 474 -16.84 9.83 -52.93
N HIS A 475 -17.81 10.59 -53.43
CA HIS A 475 -18.18 10.55 -54.84
C HIS A 475 -17.17 11.26 -55.75
N ASN A 476 -16.43 12.25 -55.23
CA ASN A 476 -15.38 12.93 -55.99
C ASN A 476 -14.07 12.12 -56.05
N GLN A 477 -13.61 11.57 -54.92
CA GLN A 477 -12.36 10.79 -54.89
C GLN A 477 -12.46 9.48 -55.70
N GLU A 478 -13.60 8.78 -55.67
CA GLU A 478 -13.75 7.54 -56.44
C GLU A 478 -13.77 7.79 -57.95
N LYS A 479 -14.40 8.88 -58.41
CA LYS A 479 -14.39 9.27 -59.82
C LYS A 479 -12.99 9.68 -60.27
N GLU A 480 -12.28 10.45 -59.46
CA GLU A 480 -10.92 10.90 -59.76
C GLU A 480 -9.94 9.72 -59.84
N LEU A 481 -10.02 8.77 -58.90
CA LEU A 481 -9.25 7.53 -58.91
C LEU A 481 -9.56 6.66 -60.14
N ARG A 482 -10.84 6.57 -60.57
CA ARG A 482 -11.22 5.85 -61.79
C ARG A 482 -10.64 6.52 -63.05
N THR A 483 -10.62 7.85 -63.10
CA THR A 483 -10.02 8.58 -64.24
C THR A 483 -8.49 8.43 -64.27
N GLU A 484 -7.82 8.50 -63.12
CA GLU A 484 -6.39 8.24 -62.97
C GLU A 484 -6.03 6.81 -63.37
N TYR A 485 -6.81 5.83 -62.91
CA TYR A 485 -6.63 4.43 -63.27
C TYR A 485 -6.76 4.20 -64.78
N ASN A 486 -7.82 4.72 -65.41
CA ASN A 486 -8.01 4.60 -66.85
C ASN A 486 -6.88 5.26 -67.64
N ARG A 487 -6.40 6.43 -67.18
CA ARG A 487 -5.25 7.11 -67.78
C ARG A 487 -3.98 6.26 -67.67
N LYS A 488 -3.70 5.71 -66.48
CA LYS A 488 -2.52 4.86 -66.25
C LYS A 488 -2.58 3.54 -67.01
N SER A 489 -3.77 2.95 -67.15
CA SER A 489 -3.99 1.78 -67.99
C SER A 489 -3.65 2.07 -69.46
N LEU A 490 -4.09 3.21 -70.00
CA LEU A 490 -3.75 3.63 -71.36
C LEU A 490 -2.24 3.93 -71.53
N GLU A 491 -1.59 4.52 -70.52
CA GLU A 491 -0.14 4.72 -70.52
C GLU A 491 0.60 3.37 -70.52
N LEU A 492 0.11 2.38 -69.78
CA LEU A 492 0.67 1.02 -69.73
C LEU A 492 0.52 0.31 -71.08
N ASP A 493 -0.66 0.35 -71.70
CA ASP A 493 -0.89 -0.22 -73.04
C ASP A 493 0.05 0.41 -74.08
N ARG A 494 0.21 1.75 -74.03
CA ARG A 494 1.17 2.46 -74.90
C ARG A 494 2.62 2.02 -74.66
N LEU A 495 3.03 1.86 -73.40
CA LEU A 495 4.35 1.37 -73.04
C LEU A 495 4.56 -0.07 -73.51
N GLN A 496 3.53 -0.92 -73.41
CA GLN A 496 3.59 -2.30 -73.88
C GLN A 496 3.72 -2.38 -75.40
N LEU A 497 3.01 -1.53 -76.14
CA LEU A 497 3.20 -1.37 -77.59
C LEU A 497 4.59 -0.85 -77.94
N ALA A 498 5.08 0.17 -77.22
CA ALA A 498 6.43 0.68 -77.43
C ALA A 498 7.49 -0.39 -77.14
N TYR A 499 7.27 -1.22 -76.12
CA TYR A 499 8.17 -2.32 -75.78
C TYR A 499 8.14 -3.42 -76.84
N SER A 500 6.96 -3.82 -77.33
CA SER A 500 6.85 -4.82 -78.40
C SER A 500 7.42 -4.32 -79.72
N ASP A 501 7.28 -3.03 -80.04
CA ASP A 501 7.93 -2.41 -81.19
C ASP A 501 9.46 -2.38 -81.04
N LEU A 502 9.97 -2.13 -79.83
CA LEU A 502 11.40 -2.12 -79.54
C LEU A 502 11.97 -3.55 -79.59
N GLU A 503 11.26 -4.53 -79.04
CA GLU A 503 11.59 -5.96 -79.13
C GLU A 503 11.58 -6.42 -80.59
N ARG A 504 10.59 -6.02 -81.39
CA ARG A 504 10.53 -6.31 -82.83
C ARG A 504 11.70 -5.67 -83.59
N LYS A 505 12.08 -4.43 -83.26
CA LYS A 505 13.27 -3.79 -83.82
C LYS A 505 14.56 -4.50 -83.42
N TYR A 506 14.68 -4.91 -82.16
CA TYR A 506 15.86 -5.62 -81.65
C TYR A 506 16.01 -7.00 -82.29
N LEU A 507 14.93 -7.78 -82.37
CA LEU A 507 14.91 -9.06 -83.09
C LEU A 507 15.16 -8.88 -84.60
N GLY A 508 14.66 -7.78 -85.18
CA GLY A 508 14.94 -7.43 -86.57
C GLY A 508 16.39 -7.05 -86.86
N THR A 509 17.15 -6.60 -85.85
CA THR A 509 18.61 -6.33 -85.97
C THR A 509 19.49 -7.54 -85.67
N LEU A 510 18.91 -8.64 -85.19
CA LEU A 510 19.62 -9.90 -84.89
C LEU A 510 19.57 -10.93 -86.05
N ASN A 511 18.80 -10.63 -87.11
CA ASN A 511 18.83 -11.32 -88.41
C ASN A 511 19.51 -10.44 -89.44
#